data_AF-A0A4D4K3F7-F1
#
_entry.id   AF-A0A4D4K3F7-F1
#
_cell.length_a   1.000
_cell.length_b   1.000
_cell.length_c   1.000
_cell.angle_alpha   90.00
_cell.angle_beta   90.00
_cell.angle_gamma   90.00
#
_symmetry.space_group_name_H-M   'P 1'
#
loop_
_entity.id
_entity.type
_entity.pdbx_description
1 polymer ?
#
loop_
_entity_poly.entity_id
_entity_poly.type
_entity_poly.pdbx_seq_one_letter_code
_entity_poly.pdbx_strand_id
1 'polypeptide(L)'
;MCPEAGRDRLPVPPPASPPVNAPHMLIRMSEAAQLDPEDRKIITLARSVRARNSVAEGAAVRDETGRTYVAGTVALDSLKLSALRTAVAMAVASGATSLEAAAVVTEAESASDEDRAAVRDLGGAGTPVLLAGLDGTLRATLPA
;
A
#
# COMPACT_ATOMS: atom_id res chain seq x y z
N MET A 1 68.43 37.02 -30.91
CA MET A 1 68.59 35.60 -31.27
C MET A 1 68.42 34.82 -29.97
N CYS A 2 67.23 34.27 -29.75
CA CYS A 2 66.90 33.52 -28.53
C CYS A 2 66.73 32.04 -28.88
N PRO A 3 67.16 31.12 -28.01
CA PRO A 3 66.45 29.87 -27.85
C PRO A 3 65.90 29.73 -26.44
N GLU A 4 64.63 29.33 -26.38
CA GLU A 4 63.80 29.18 -25.21
C GLU A 4 64.19 27.97 -24.36
N ALA A 5 64.01 28.15 -23.05
CA ALA A 5 64.07 27.12 -22.05
C ALA A 5 62.83 26.21 -22.10
N GLY A 6 63.05 24.92 -21.85
CA GLY A 6 62.20 24.09 -21.00
C GLY A 6 60.87 23.61 -21.56
N ARG A 7 60.72 22.28 -21.62
CA ARG A 7 59.69 21.57 -20.85
C ARG A 7 59.96 20.07 -20.88
N ASP A 8 60.52 19.63 -19.77
CA ASP A 8 60.70 18.26 -19.34
C ASP A 8 59.34 17.53 -19.33
N ARG A 9 59.18 16.53 -20.20
CA ARG A 9 57.95 15.71 -20.25
C ARG A 9 58.09 14.58 -19.23
N LEU A 10 57.51 14.75 -18.05
CA LEU A 10 57.29 13.62 -17.15
C LEU A 10 56.33 12.59 -17.79
N PRO A 11 56.57 11.28 -17.58
CA PRO A 11 55.71 10.24 -18.12
C PRO A 11 54.34 10.24 -17.44
N VAL A 12 53.29 10.12 -18.25
CA VAL A 12 51.90 9.97 -17.79
C VAL A 12 51.72 8.59 -17.15
N PRO A 13 51.19 8.48 -15.92
CA PRO A 13 50.90 7.18 -15.32
C PRO A 13 49.71 6.49 -16.02
N PRO A 14 49.66 5.14 -16.05
CA PRO A 14 48.52 4.42 -16.59
C PRO A 14 47.26 4.64 -15.72
N PRO A 15 46.05 4.55 -16.31
CA PRO A 15 44.82 4.73 -15.53
C PRO A 15 44.67 3.60 -14.50
N ALA A 16 44.24 3.96 -13.30
CA ALA A 16 43.97 3.02 -12.22
C ALA A 16 42.79 2.10 -12.59
N SER A 17 42.96 0.79 -12.38
CA SER A 17 41.89 -0.20 -12.51
C SER A 17 40.79 0.06 -11.48
N PRO A 18 39.50 -0.09 -11.83
CA PRO A 18 38.41 0.08 -10.87
C PRO A 18 38.42 -1.04 -9.81
N PRO A 19 37.93 -0.76 -8.59
CA PRO A 19 37.86 -1.76 -7.53
C PRO A 19 36.89 -2.89 -7.92
N VAL A 20 37.36 -4.14 -7.87
CA VAL A 20 36.51 -5.32 -7.88
C VAL A 20 35.95 -5.47 -6.46
N ASN A 21 34.62 -5.53 -6.31
CA ASN A 21 33.82 -5.38 -5.08
C ASN A 21 33.48 -3.95 -4.64
N ALA A 22 32.39 -3.44 -5.20
CA ALA A 22 31.40 -2.68 -4.46
C ALA A 22 30.11 -3.51 -4.42
N PRO A 23 29.36 -3.59 -3.29
CA PRO A 23 27.99 -4.05 -3.36
C PRO A 23 27.24 -3.11 -4.32
N HIS A 24 26.76 -3.66 -5.44
CA HIS A 24 25.97 -2.93 -6.41
C HIS A 24 24.65 -2.50 -5.76
N MET A 25 24.66 -1.35 -5.09
CA MET A 25 23.49 -0.54 -4.79
C MET A 25 23.01 0.09 -6.12
N LEU A 26 22.63 -0.78 -7.06
CA LEU A 26 21.77 -0.42 -8.17
C LEU A 26 20.33 -0.61 -7.67
N ILE A 27 19.80 0.43 -7.05
CA ILE A 27 18.35 0.65 -7.07
C ILE A 27 18.02 0.93 -8.54
N ARG A 28 17.82 -0.14 -9.33
CA ARG A 28 17.07 -0.04 -10.57
C ARG A 28 15.60 -0.10 -10.20
N MET A 29 14.90 0.97 -10.54
CA MET A 29 13.46 1.03 -10.73
C MET A 29 12.93 -0.24 -11.43
N SER A 30 12.52 -1.22 -10.63
CA SER A 30 11.30 -2.00 -10.84
C SER A 30 10.45 -1.82 -9.58
N GLU A 31 10.24 -0.54 -9.29
CA GLU A 31 9.45 0.08 -8.21
C GLU A 31 7.95 -0.10 -8.42
N ALA A 32 7.56 -1.28 -8.91
CA ALA A 32 6.23 -1.84 -8.79
C ALA A 32 6.45 -3.18 -8.12
N ALA A 33 6.70 -3.17 -6.81
CA ALA A 33 6.56 -4.38 -6.01
C ALA A 33 5.15 -4.91 -6.33
N GLN A 34 5.09 -6.04 -7.04
CA GLN A 34 3.84 -6.58 -7.52
C GLN A 34 2.98 -6.86 -6.29
N LEU A 35 1.88 -6.12 -6.16
CA LEU A 35 1.00 -6.19 -4.99
C LEU A 35 0.65 -7.65 -4.70
N ASP A 36 0.75 -8.03 -3.42
CA ASP A 36 0.41 -9.38 -2.97
C ASP A 36 -0.97 -9.80 -3.56
N PRO A 37 -1.11 -11.03 -4.07
CA PRO A 37 -2.36 -11.45 -4.69
C PRO A 37 -3.60 -11.35 -3.80
N GLU A 38 -3.47 -11.58 -2.50
CA GLU A 38 -4.59 -11.48 -1.55
C GLU A 38 -4.95 -10.01 -1.26
N ASP A 39 -3.95 -9.14 -1.18
CA ASP A 39 -4.15 -7.69 -1.05
C ASP A 39 -4.86 -7.12 -2.28
N ARG A 40 -4.40 -7.50 -3.47
CA ARG A 40 -5.04 -7.13 -4.74
C ARG A 40 -6.48 -7.65 -4.83
N LYS A 41 -6.75 -8.84 -4.31
CA LYS A 41 -8.09 -9.44 -4.27
C LYS A 41 -9.02 -8.61 -3.39
N ILE A 42 -8.63 -8.24 -2.17
CA ILE A 42 -9.50 -7.43 -1.29
C ILE A 42 -9.73 -6.01 -1.86
N ILE A 43 -8.74 -5.39 -2.50
CA ILE A 43 -8.94 -4.11 -3.23
C ILE A 43 -9.94 -4.28 -4.38
N THR A 44 -9.80 -5.35 -5.17
CA THR A 44 -10.70 -5.63 -6.30
C THR A 44 -12.15 -5.81 -5.83
N LEU A 45 -12.34 -6.53 -4.72
CA LEU A 45 -13.66 -6.75 -4.14
C LEU A 45 -14.27 -5.45 -3.57
N ALA A 46 -13.48 -4.67 -2.83
CA ALA A 46 -13.87 -3.36 -2.31
C ALA A 46 -14.32 -2.41 -3.45
N ARG A 47 -13.51 -2.29 -4.51
CA ARG A 47 -13.85 -1.49 -5.70
C ARG A 47 -15.15 -1.97 -6.34
N SER A 48 -15.32 -3.28 -6.46
CA SER A 48 -16.49 -3.86 -7.10
C SER A 48 -17.76 -3.61 -6.28
N VAL A 49 -17.72 -3.70 -4.96
CA VAL A 49 -18.86 -3.35 -4.09
C VAL A 49 -19.21 -1.88 -4.22
N ARG A 50 -18.21 -0.98 -4.19
CA ARG A 50 -18.44 0.46 -4.39
C ARG A 50 -19.18 0.73 -5.69
N ALA A 51 -18.65 0.20 -6.81
CA ALA A 51 -19.20 0.43 -8.14
C ALA A 51 -20.59 -0.18 -8.31
N ARG A 52 -20.80 -1.42 -7.85
CA ARG A 52 -22.10 -2.12 -7.97
C ARG A 52 -23.20 -1.42 -7.18
N ASN A 53 -22.88 -0.91 -5.99
CA ASN A 53 -23.88 -0.31 -5.10
C ASN A 53 -23.99 1.21 -5.27
N SER A 54 -23.15 1.84 -6.09
CA SER A 54 -23.10 3.29 -6.31
C SER A 54 -22.98 4.09 -5.01
N VAL A 55 -22.12 3.63 -4.11
CA VAL A 55 -21.85 4.27 -2.80
C VAL A 55 -20.52 5.03 -2.81
N ALA A 56 -20.32 5.90 -1.82
CA ALA A 56 -19.10 6.71 -1.70
C ALA A 56 -17.84 5.84 -1.60
N GLU A 57 -17.90 4.77 -0.80
CA GLU A 57 -16.75 3.90 -0.52
C GLU A 57 -17.15 2.42 -0.58
N GLY A 58 -16.18 1.59 -0.93
CA GLY A 58 -16.26 0.15 -0.74
C GLY A 58 -15.08 -0.35 0.06
N ALA A 59 -15.28 -1.39 0.86
CA ALA A 59 -14.26 -1.97 1.69
C ALA A 59 -14.31 -3.49 1.68
N ALA A 60 -13.18 -4.10 2.02
CA ALA A 60 -13.05 -5.52 2.21
C ALA A 60 -12.05 -5.80 3.34
N VAL A 61 -12.35 -6.76 4.20
CA VAL A 61 -11.42 -7.25 5.24
C VAL A 61 -11.22 -8.75 5.08
N ARG A 62 -10.00 -9.22 5.35
CA ARG A 62 -9.61 -10.64 5.34
C ARG A 62 -9.28 -11.09 6.76
N ASP A 63 -9.93 -12.16 7.20
CA ASP A 63 -9.72 -12.74 8.54
C ASP A 63 -8.60 -13.79 8.56
N GLU A 64 -8.28 -14.29 9.76
CA GLU A 64 -7.24 -15.28 10.03
C GLU A 64 -7.46 -16.66 9.37
N THR A 65 -8.68 -16.90 8.88
CA THR A 65 -9.05 -18.14 8.19
C THR A 65 -9.09 -17.96 6.67
N GLY A 66 -8.79 -16.76 6.17
CA GLY A 66 -8.84 -16.38 4.77
C GLY A 66 -10.24 -16.03 4.26
N ARG A 67 -11.26 -15.91 5.14
CA ARG A 67 -12.59 -15.43 4.74
C ARG A 67 -12.52 -13.94 4.47
N THR A 68 -13.30 -13.49 3.48
CA THR A 68 -13.37 -12.08 3.10
C THR A 68 -14.77 -11.53 3.33
N TYR A 69 -14.84 -10.39 4.00
CA TYR A 69 -16.08 -9.65 4.25
C TYR A 69 -16.03 -8.34 3.49
N VAL A 70 -17.09 -8.03 2.75
CA VAL A 70 -17.13 -6.88 1.84
C VAL A 70 -18.34 -6.02 2.16
N ALA A 71 -18.16 -4.70 2.17
CA ALA A 71 -19.23 -3.76 2.48
C ALA A 71 -19.07 -2.45 1.73
N GLY A 72 -20.19 -1.76 1.53
CA GLY A 72 -20.23 -0.38 1.06
C GLY A 72 -20.58 0.55 2.21
N THR A 73 -20.42 1.86 2.01
CA THR A 73 -20.89 2.87 2.98
C THR A 73 -22.39 2.69 3.26
N VAL A 74 -22.77 2.73 4.54
CA VAL A 74 -24.16 2.78 4.97
C VAL A 74 -24.49 4.23 5.31
N ALA A 75 -25.45 4.83 4.61
CA ALA A 75 -25.82 6.24 4.75
C ALA A 75 -27.33 6.42 5.00
N LEU A 76 -27.85 5.74 6.03
CA LEU A 76 -29.24 5.92 6.49
C LEU A 76 -29.30 7.06 7.50
N ASP A 77 -30.49 7.62 7.74
CA ASP A 77 -30.65 8.72 8.69
C ASP A 77 -30.25 8.33 10.12
N SER A 78 -30.64 7.13 10.55
CA SER A 78 -30.40 6.63 11.90
C SER A 78 -29.20 5.68 12.03
N LEU A 79 -28.56 5.32 10.91
CA LEU A 79 -27.42 4.40 10.90
C LEU A 79 -26.45 4.80 9.79
N LYS A 80 -25.35 5.43 10.18
CA LYS A 80 -24.28 5.88 9.30
C LYS A 80 -23.00 5.16 9.66
N LEU A 81 -22.46 4.38 8.73
CA LEU A 81 -21.23 3.63 8.92
C LEU A 81 -20.39 3.75 7.65
N SER A 82 -19.08 3.95 7.83
CA SER A 82 -18.14 3.83 6.72
C SER A 82 -18.18 2.40 6.16
N ALA A 83 -17.66 2.25 4.94
CA ALA A 83 -17.54 0.92 4.35
C ALA A 83 -16.64 0.01 5.21
N LEU A 84 -15.53 0.54 5.73
CA LEU A 84 -14.56 -0.24 6.51
C LEU A 84 -15.16 -0.71 7.84
N ARG A 85 -15.82 0.18 8.61
CA ARG A 85 -16.50 -0.21 9.86
C ARG A 85 -17.59 -1.25 9.63
N THR A 86 -18.31 -1.14 8.52
CA THR A 86 -19.34 -2.13 8.15
C THR A 86 -18.72 -3.50 7.84
N ALA A 87 -17.61 -3.55 7.09
CA ALA A 87 -16.91 -4.79 6.79
C ALA A 87 -16.34 -5.47 8.06
N VAL A 88 -15.75 -4.68 8.97
CA VAL A 88 -15.29 -5.17 10.28
C VAL A 88 -16.47 -5.72 11.10
N ALA A 89 -17.58 -4.98 11.18
CA ALA A 89 -18.77 -5.43 11.91
C ALA A 89 -19.31 -6.76 11.36
N MET A 90 -19.32 -6.94 10.03
CA MET A 90 -19.69 -8.20 9.39
C MET A 90 -18.74 -9.34 9.76
N ALA A 91 -17.43 -9.09 9.80
CA ALA A 91 -16.44 -10.08 10.21
C ALA A 91 -16.66 -10.54 11.65
N VAL A 92 -16.82 -9.58 12.58
CA VAL A 92 -17.11 -9.85 14.00
C VAL A 92 -18.41 -10.64 14.16
N ALA A 93 -19.50 -10.19 13.52
CA ALA A 93 -20.79 -10.87 13.58
C ALA A 93 -20.75 -12.31 13.02
N SER A 94 -19.78 -12.59 12.15
CA SER A 94 -19.55 -13.91 11.55
C SER A 94 -18.51 -14.75 12.31
N GLY A 95 -18.05 -14.27 13.47
CA GLY A 95 -17.13 -14.97 14.35
C GLY A 95 -15.65 -14.94 13.92
N ALA A 96 -15.22 -13.96 13.12
CA ALA A 96 -13.79 -13.70 12.93
C ALA A 96 -13.16 -13.25 14.25
N THR A 97 -11.97 -13.75 14.56
CA THR A 97 -11.26 -13.42 15.80
C THR A 97 -10.08 -12.49 15.58
N SER A 98 -9.62 -12.33 14.33
CA SER A 98 -8.56 -11.41 13.94
C SER A 98 -8.73 -10.95 12.48
N LEU A 99 -7.91 -9.98 12.06
CA LEU A 99 -7.80 -9.56 10.66
C LEU A 99 -6.34 -9.58 10.22
N GLU A 100 -6.09 -10.19 9.07
CA GLU A 100 -4.78 -10.17 8.42
C GLU A 100 -4.56 -8.88 7.62
N ALA A 101 -5.63 -8.34 7.02
CA ALA A 101 -5.58 -7.12 6.22
C ALA A 101 -6.97 -6.51 6.03
N ALA A 102 -6.99 -5.21 5.75
CA ALA A 102 -8.18 -4.46 5.39
C ALA A 102 -7.91 -3.60 4.16
N ALA A 103 -8.93 -3.34 3.34
CA ALA A 103 -8.84 -2.48 2.18
C ALA A 103 -10.04 -1.55 2.11
N VAL A 104 -9.81 -0.30 1.71
CA VAL A 104 -10.83 0.70 1.42
C VAL A 104 -10.55 1.37 0.07
N VAL A 105 -11.59 1.45 -0.76
CA VAL A 105 -11.60 2.16 -2.04
C VAL A 105 -12.49 3.38 -1.90
N THR A 106 -11.86 4.55 -1.96
CA THR A 106 -12.51 5.84 -1.68
C THR A 106 -11.85 6.96 -2.49
N GLU A 107 -12.53 8.09 -2.61
CA GLU A 107 -11.93 9.32 -3.15
C GLU A 107 -10.99 9.97 -2.13
N ALA A 108 -11.25 9.75 -0.83
CA ALA A 108 -10.46 10.34 0.26
C ALA A 108 -8.98 9.98 0.17
N GLU A 109 -8.13 10.90 0.65
CA GLU A 109 -6.67 10.75 0.67
C GLU A 109 -6.17 9.88 1.83
N SER A 110 -7.02 9.60 2.82
CA SER A 110 -6.71 8.75 3.97
C SER A 110 -7.96 8.05 4.51
N ALA A 111 -7.78 6.89 5.14
CA ALA A 111 -8.80 6.30 6.00
C ALA A 111 -8.91 7.12 7.30
N SER A 112 -10.13 7.28 7.84
CA SER A 112 -10.33 8.01 9.09
C SER A 112 -9.77 7.25 10.30
N ASP A 113 -9.44 7.97 11.38
CA ASP A 113 -8.95 7.36 12.62
C ASP A 113 -9.96 6.37 13.22
N GLU A 114 -11.27 6.62 13.05
CA GLU A 114 -12.34 5.72 13.50
C GLU A 114 -12.36 4.40 12.73
N ASP A 115 -12.14 4.46 11.41
CA ASP A 115 -12.10 3.27 10.56
C ASP A 115 -10.89 2.40 10.89
N ARG A 116 -9.77 3.07 11.06
CA ARG A 116 -8.49 2.52 11.49
C ARG A 116 -8.57 1.87 12.88
N ALA A 117 -9.20 2.56 13.85
CA ALA A 117 -9.46 2.01 15.17
C ALA A 117 -10.31 0.73 15.11
N ALA A 118 -11.36 0.68 14.28
CA ALA A 118 -12.16 -0.54 14.15
C ALA A 118 -11.36 -1.74 13.63
N VAL A 119 -10.44 -1.52 12.68
CA VAL A 119 -9.53 -2.58 12.22
C VAL A 119 -8.56 -2.98 13.34
N ARG A 120 -8.02 -2.00 14.08
CA ARG A 120 -7.11 -2.20 15.21
C ARG A 120 -7.74 -3.05 16.31
N ASP A 121 -9.01 -2.80 16.61
CA ASP A 121 -9.72 -3.49 17.68
C ASP A 121 -9.88 -5.00 17.40
N LEU A 122 -9.99 -5.40 16.13
CA LEU A 122 -10.09 -6.80 15.74
C LEU A 122 -8.73 -7.42 15.37
N GLY A 123 -7.91 -6.77 14.56
CA GLY A 123 -6.66 -7.32 14.02
C GLY A 123 -5.36 -6.88 14.72
N GLY A 124 -5.43 -5.84 15.56
CA GLY A 124 -4.27 -5.23 16.21
C GLY A 124 -3.64 -4.06 15.45
N ALA A 125 -2.73 -3.33 16.09
CA ALA A 125 -2.13 -2.10 15.55
C ALA A 125 -1.23 -2.30 14.31
N GLY A 126 -0.80 -3.54 14.06
CA GLY A 126 0.01 -3.90 12.90
C GLY A 126 -0.79 -4.27 11.66
N THR A 127 -2.13 -4.42 11.76
CA THR A 127 -2.94 -4.84 10.61
C THR A 127 -2.88 -3.79 9.51
N PRO A 128 -2.48 -4.16 8.28
CA PRO A 128 -2.40 -3.23 7.17
C PRO A 128 -3.80 -2.81 6.70
N VAL A 129 -3.96 -1.51 6.50
CA VAL A 129 -5.12 -0.88 5.85
C VAL A 129 -4.67 -0.33 4.50
N LEU A 130 -5.10 -1.01 3.43
CA LEU A 130 -4.79 -0.68 2.05
C LEU A 130 -5.77 0.39 1.55
N LEU A 131 -5.26 1.60 1.30
CA LEU A 131 -6.02 2.67 0.70
C LEU A 131 -5.82 2.66 -0.80
N ALA A 132 -6.90 2.47 -1.56
CA ALA A 132 -6.88 2.46 -3.01
C ALA A 132 -7.79 3.53 -3.61
N GLY A 133 -7.40 4.03 -4.79
CA GLY A 133 -8.23 4.92 -5.59
C GLY A 133 -9.38 4.20 -6.27
N LEU A 134 -10.26 4.98 -6.90
CA LEU A 134 -11.45 4.46 -7.59
C LEU A 134 -11.14 3.54 -8.77
N ASP A 135 -9.97 3.72 -9.36
CA ASP A 135 -9.39 2.86 -10.40
C ASP A 135 -8.90 1.51 -9.86
N GLY A 136 -8.82 1.36 -8.53
CA GLY A 136 -8.30 0.19 -7.85
C GLY A 136 -6.78 0.22 -7.65
N THR A 137 -6.12 1.34 -7.97
CA THR A 137 -4.69 1.50 -7.75
C THR A 137 -4.41 1.76 -6.27
N LEU A 138 -3.52 0.99 -5.66
CA LEU A 138 -3.07 1.20 -4.28
C LEU A 138 -2.35 2.56 -4.19
N ARG A 139 -2.80 3.42 -3.27
CA ARG A 139 -2.20 4.73 -2.99
C ARG A 139 -1.29 4.68 -1.78
N ALA A 140 -1.71 3.98 -0.72
CA ALA A 140 -0.96 3.87 0.52
C ALA A 140 -1.33 2.60 1.30
N THR A 141 -0.39 2.11 2.09
CA THR A 141 -0.64 1.13 3.15
C THR A 141 -0.42 1.82 4.48
N LEU A 142 -1.48 1.91 5.28
CA LEU A 142 -1.47 2.50 6.60
C LEU A 142 -1.50 1.39 7.65
N PRO A 143 -0.85 1.52 8.81
CA PRO A 143 -1.17 0.65 9.93
C PRO A 143 -2.61 0.92 10.37
N ALA A 144 -3.24 -0.05 11.04
CA ALA A 144 -4.50 0.20 11.73
C ALA A 144 -4.36 1.35 12.72
#